data_AF-A0A7H4MZ07-F1
#
_entry.id   AF-A0A7H4MZ07-F1
#
_cell.length_a   1.000
_cell.length_b   1.000
_cell.length_c   1.000
_cell.angle_alpha   90.00
_cell.angle_beta   90.00
_cell.angle_gamma   90.00
#
_symmetry.space_group_name_H-M   'P 1'
#
loop_
_entity.id
_entity.type
_entity.pdbx_description
1 polymer ?
#
loop_
_entity_poly.entity_id
_entity_poly.type
_entity_poly.pdbx_seq_one_letter_code
_entity_poly.pdbx_strand_id
1 'polypeptide(L)'
;MANAISAAKKCLFTWSYWAVLNPDQAGISLLKNYYKVDGVISSNLSALRYAKKEGLLTIFRVLLIDSRSLDHSIDIVKHNPPDAIEILPAEYACQCLELISRNLKGF
;
A
#
# COMPACT_ATOMS: atom_id res chain seq x y z
N MET A 1 -5.61 -2.17 18.93
CA MET A 1 -4.56 -1.38 18.26
C MET A 1 -3.60 -0.69 19.23
N ALA A 2 -4.05 -0.20 20.39
CA ALA A 2 -3.20 0.41 21.42
C ALA A 2 -1.97 -0.43 21.87
N ASN A 3 -2.05 -1.77 21.80
CA ASN A 3 -0.95 -2.64 22.24
C ASN A 3 0.25 -2.75 21.28
N ALA A 4 0.13 -2.36 20.01
CA ALA A 4 1.28 -2.40 19.09
C ALA A 4 2.27 -1.25 19.38
N ILE A 5 1.73 -0.11 19.80
CA ILE A 5 2.48 1.13 20.06
C ILE A 5 3.38 0.97 21.30
N SER A 6 2.95 0.19 22.30
CA SER A 6 3.74 -0.03 23.53
C SER A 6 4.97 -0.93 23.33
N ALA A 7 5.12 -1.57 22.15
CA ALA A 7 6.17 -2.54 21.87
C ALA A 7 7.20 -2.07 20.82
N ALA A 8 7.22 -0.77 20.48
CA ALA A 8 8.08 -0.20 19.42
C ALA A 8 7.88 -0.84 18.03
N LYS A 9 6.67 -1.34 17.75
CA LYS A 9 6.33 -1.97 16.46
C LYS A 9 5.57 -0.98 15.57
N LYS A 10 5.93 -0.92 14.29
CA LYS A 10 5.19 -0.13 13.30
C LYS A 10 3.83 -0.75 13.00
N CYS A 11 2.78 0.05 13.01
CA CYS A 11 1.41 -0.35 12.73
C CYS A 11 0.99 0.11 11.32
N LEU A 12 0.76 -0.86 10.44
CA LEU A 12 0.28 -0.62 9.08
C LEU A 12 -1.21 -0.97 8.98
N PHE A 13 -2.00 -0.13 8.33
CA PHE A 13 -3.44 -0.33 8.19
C PHE A 13 -3.82 -0.72 6.76
N THR A 14 -4.62 -1.77 6.61
CA THR A 14 -5.16 -2.23 5.32
C THR A 14 -6.65 -1.98 5.24
N TRP A 15 -7.11 -1.36 4.15
CA TRP A 15 -8.51 -0.92 3.97
C TRP A 15 -9.54 -2.04 3.76
N SER A 16 -9.14 -3.32 3.82
CA SER A 16 -9.85 -4.40 3.13
C SER A 16 -11.24 -4.77 3.68
N TYR A 17 -11.66 -4.29 4.85
CA TYR A 17 -12.93 -4.74 5.47
C TYR A 17 -13.67 -3.70 6.34
N TRP A 18 -13.20 -2.45 6.42
CA TRP A 18 -13.82 -1.42 7.26
C TRP A 18 -14.72 -0.52 6.43
N ALA A 19 -15.95 -0.97 6.18
CA ALA A 19 -16.98 -0.22 5.43
C ALA A 19 -17.34 1.16 6.05
N VAL A 20 -16.89 1.43 7.28
CA VAL A 20 -17.22 2.63 8.05
C VAL A 20 -16.31 3.81 7.74
N LEU A 21 -15.12 3.58 7.17
CA LEU A 21 -14.21 4.66 6.81
C LEU A 21 -14.21 4.84 5.29
N ASN A 22 -14.14 6.09 4.84
CA ASN A 22 -13.85 6.44 3.45
C ASN A 22 -12.34 6.67 3.25
N PRO A 23 -11.71 6.16 2.18
CA PRO A 23 -10.29 6.31 1.91
C PRO A 23 -9.97 7.70 1.32
N ASP A 24 -10.56 8.72 1.92
CA ASP A 24 -10.38 10.12 1.59
C ASP A 24 -9.39 10.78 2.56
N GLN A 25 -9.12 12.07 2.35
CA GLN A 25 -8.19 12.81 3.18
C GLN A 25 -8.59 12.83 4.66
N ALA A 26 -9.89 12.92 4.95
CA ALA A 26 -10.39 12.95 6.32
C ALA A 26 -10.19 11.59 7.02
N GLY A 27 -10.48 10.49 6.33
CA GLY A 27 -10.24 9.13 6.83
C GLY A 27 -8.76 8.86 7.08
N ILE A 28 -7.87 9.28 6.19
CA ILE A 28 -6.42 9.18 6.40
C ILE A 28 -5.97 10.02 7.60
N SER A 29 -6.44 11.26 7.72
CA SER A 29 -6.09 12.14 8.84
C SER A 29 -6.56 11.56 10.18
N LEU A 30 -7.74 10.94 10.20
CA LEU A 30 -8.28 10.24 11.36
C LEU A 30 -7.40 9.04 11.76
N LEU A 31 -6.97 8.23 10.79
CA LEU A 31 -6.05 7.11 11.03
C LEU A 31 -4.72 7.57 11.66
N LYS A 32 -4.13 8.64 11.12
CA LYS A 32 -2.88 9.19 11.66
C LYS A 32 -3.07 9.78 13.05
N ASN A 33 -4.08 10.62 13.24
CA ASN A 33 -4.19 11.46 14.43
C ASN A 33 -4.82 10.72 15.61
N TYR A 34 -5.85 9.89 15.37
CA TYR A 34 -6.56 9.17 16.42
C TYR A 34 -6.04 7.75 16.60
N TYR A 35 -5.79 7.03 15.51
CA TYR A 35 -5.35 5.63 15.58
C TYR A 35 -3.83 5.46 15.59
N LYS A 36 -3.06 6.55 15.37
CA LYS A 36 -1.59 6.58 15.41
C LYS A 36 -0.95 5.50 14.53
N VAL A 37 -1.51 5.29 13.33
CA VAL A 37 -0.91 4.36 12.35
C VAL A 37 0.36 4.97 11.76
N ASP A 38 1.33 4.12 11.44
CA ASP A 38 2.59 4.51 10.80
C ASP A 38 2.49 4.48 9.27
N GLY A 39 1.52 3.75 8.73
CA GLY A 39 1.37 3.58 7.29
C GLY A 39 0.05 2.97 6.84
N VAL A 40 -0.18 3.04 5.54
CA VAL A 40 -1.37 2.57 4.84
C VAL A 40 -0.96 1.61 3.73
N ILE A 41 -1.63 0.47 3.70
CA ILE A 41 -1.54 -0.54 2.64
C ILE A 41 -2.84 -0.50 1.84
N SER A 42 -2.75 -0.24 0.54
CA SER A 42 -3.95 -0.14 -0.31
C SER A 42 -3.66 -0.40 -1.78
N SER A 43 -4.69 -0.85 -2.50
CA SER A 43 -4.73 -0.85 -3.96
C SER A 43 -5.40 0.42 -4.53
N ASN A 44 -5.94 1.31 -3.67
CA ASN A 44 -6.54 2.58 -4.06
C ASN A 44 -5.48 3.70 -4.08
N LEU A 45 -5.19 4.22 -5.27
CA LEU A 45 -4.16 5.25 -5.47
C LEU A 45 -4.48 6.58 -4.81
N SER A 46 -5.76 6.97 -4.76
CA SER A 46 -6.17 8.20 -4.08
C SER A 46 -5.88 8.10 -2.58
N ALA A 47 -6.17 6.95 -1.97
CA ALA A 47 -5.87 6.69 -0.57
C ALA A 47 -4.37 6.82 -0.27
N LEU A 48 -3.53 6.20 -1.10
CA LEU A 48 -2.07 6.29 -0.96
C LEU A 48 -1.56 7.72 -1.16
N ARG A 49 -2.12 8.45 -2.11
CA ARG A 49 -1.78 9.86 -2.33
C ARG A 49 -2.11 10.72 -1.11
N TYR A 50 -3.27 10.51 -0.48
CA TYR A 50 -3.62 11.21 0.77
C TYR A 50 -2.69 10.79 1.91
N ALA A 51 -2.41 9.50 2.07
CA ALA A 51 -1.48 8.98 3.09
C ALA A 51 -0.07 9.56 2.94
N LYS A 52 0.46 9.62 1.71
CA LYS A 52 1.77 10.20 1.43
C LYS A 52 1.84 11.69 1.77
N LYS A 53 0.78 12.46 1.45
CA LYS A 53 0.67 13.88 1.84
C LYS A 53 0.67 14.07 3.35
N GLU A 54 0.06 13.14 4.08
CA GLU A 54 0.05 13.12 5.54
C GLU A 54 1.35 12.55 6.13
N GLY A 55 2.36 12.20 5.32
CA GLY A 55 3.65 11.68 5.80
C GLY A 55 3.59 10.27 6.38
N LEU A 56 2.55 9.50 6.04
CA LEU A 56 2.45 8.08 6.39
C LEU A 56 3.22 7.23 5.38
N LEU A 57 3.75 6.09 5.84
CA LEU A 57 4.29 5.07 4.95
C LEU A 57 3.19 4.54 4.02
N THR A 58 3.52 4.39 2.74
CA THR A 58 2.59 3.95 1.70
C THR A 58 3.04 2.65 1.08
N ILE A 59 2.18 1.64 1.14
CA ILE A 59 2.43 0.35 0.48
C ILE A 59 1.36 0.14 -0.57
N PHE A 60 1.78 0.05 -1.83
CA PHE A 60 0.87 -0.26 -2.94
C PHE A 60 0.71 -1.76 -3.09
N ARG A 61 -0.54 -2.21 -3.10
CA ARG A 61 -0.88 -3.62 -3.20
C ARG A 61 -1.20 -4.00 -4.64
N VAL A 62 -0.33 -4.83 -5.22
CA VAL A 62 -0.42 -5.36 -6.59
C VAL A 62 -1.02 -6.77 -6.54
N LEU A 63 -2.13 -6.95 -7.26
CA LEU A 63 -2.77 -8.25 -7.42
C LEU A 63 -2.41 -8.81 -8.80
N LEU A 64 -1.69 -9.93 -8.82
CA LEU A 64 -1.32 -10.67 -10.03
C LEU A 64 -2.51 -11.52 -10.49
N ILE A 65 -3.48 -10.87 -11.14
CA ILE A 65 -4.67 -11.54 -11.69
C ILE A 65 -4.37 -12.00 -13.11
N ASP A 66 -3.80 -11.10 -13.91
CA ASP A 66 -3.39 -11.34 -15.30
C ASP A 66 -2.19 -10.44 -15.67
N SER A 67 -1.67 -10.61 -16.89
CA SER A 67 -0.54 -9.81 -17.37
C SER A 67 -0.86 -8.31 -17.47
N ARG A 68 -2.10 -7.94 -17.83
CA ARG A 68 -2.50 -6.52 -17.97
C ARG A 68 -2.54 -5.82 -16.62
N SER A 69 -3.00 -6.51 -15.58
CA SER A 69 -3.04 -6.01 -14.22
C SER A 69 -1.63 -5.76 -13.68
N LEU A 70 -0.66 -6.60 -14.06
CA LEU A 70 0.75 -6.41 -13.73
C LEU A 70 1.33 -5.20 -14.48
N ASP A 71 1.14 -5.11 -15.80
CA ASP A 71 1.66 -3.99 -16.61
C ASP A 71 1.12 -2.65 -16.10
N HIS A 72 -0.19 -2.57 -15.88
CA HIS A 72 -0.84 -1.39 -15.32
C HIS A 72 -0.29 -1.04 -13.92
N SER A 73 -0.04 -2.04 -13.08
CA SER A 73 0.54 -1.82 -11.74
C SER A 73 1.97 -1.30 -11.82
N ILE A 74 2.77 -1.79 -12.77
CA ILE A 74 4.13 -1.28 -13.04
C ILE A 74 4.07 0.19 -13.48
N ASP A 75 3.14 0.54 -14.36
CA ASP A 75 2.96 1.92 -14.83
C ASP A 75 2.53 2.87 -13.71
N ILE A 76 1.63 2.42 -12.83
CA ILE A 76 1.24 3.16 -11.63
C ILE A 76 2.47 3.47 -10.78
N VAL A 77 3.27 2.45 -10.47
CA VAL A 77 4.43 2.56 -9.59
C VAL A 77 5.44 3.54 -10.20
N LYS A 78 5.65 3.51 -11.53
CA LYS A 78 6.48 4.47 -12.29
C LYS A 78 6.07 5.92 -12.10
N HIS A 79 4.78 6.21 -12.13
CA HIS A 79 4.31 7.60 -12.08
C HIS A 79 4.03 8.08 -10.65
N ASN A 80 3.73 7.17 -9.73
CA ASN A 80 3.38 7.47 -8.34
C ASN A 80 4.08 6.47 -7.40
N PRO A 81 5.39 6.62 -7.16
CA PRO A 81 6.16 5.64 -6.39
C PRO A 81 5.67 5.57 -4.94
N PRO A 82 5.19 4.41 -4.47
CA PRO A 82 4.95 4.15 -3.04
C PRO A 82 6.27 3.92 -2.31
N ASP A 83 6.24 3.85 -0.97
CA ASP A 83 7.43 3.51 -0.18
C ASP A 83 7.75 2.00 -0.25
N ALA A 84 6.74 1.17 -0.49
CA ALA A 84 6.91 -0.25 -0.75
C ALA A 84 5.79 -0.81 -1.63
N ILE A 85 5.99 -2.03 -2.13
CA ILE A 85 5.02 -2.74 -2.96
C ILE A 85 4.77 -4.11 -2.33
N GLU A 86 3.50 -4.45 -2.17
CA GLU A 86 3.05 -5.77 -1.74
C GLU A 86 2.49 -6.51 -2.95
N ILE A 87 2.99 -7.71 -3.23
CA ILE A 87 2.58 -8.50 -4.40
C ILE A 87 1.83 -9.74 -3.93
N LEU A 88 0.61 -9.93 -4.43
CA LEU A 88 -0.24 -11.07 -4.09
C LEU A 88 -0.82 -11.72 -5.36
N PRO A 89 -1.16 -13.02 -5.32
CA PRO A 89 -0.78 -13.98 -4.29
C PRO A 89 0.70 -14.38 -4.40
N ALA A 90 1.27 -14.85 -3.29
CA ALA A 90 2.69 -15.18 -3.21
C ALA A 90 3.11 -16.28 -4.21
N GLU A 91 2.23 -17.22 -4.49
CA GLU A 91 2.46 -18.34 -5.42
C GLU A 91 2.83 -17.87 -6.83
N TYR A 92 2.14 -16.84 -7.34
CA TYR A 92 2.44 -16.24 -8.64
C TYR A 92 3.58 -15.23 -8.55
N ALA A 93 3.74 -14.55 -7.41
CA ALA A 93 4.82 -13.59 -7.21
C ALA A 93 6.20 -14.24 -7.40
N CYS A 94 6.40 -15.46 -6.90
CA CYS A 94 7.64 -16.20 -7.10
C CYS A 94 7.91 -16.51 -8.58
N GLN A 95 6.88 -16.84 -9.35
CA GLN A 95 7.01 -17.17 -10.78
C GLN A 95 7.33 -15.94 -11.62
N CYS A 96 6.73 -14.79 -11.26
CA CYS A 96 6.91 -13.53 -11.98
C CYS A 96 8.05 -12.66 -11.41
N LEU A 97 8.83 -13.16 -10.44
CA LEU A 97 9.83 -12.38 -9.71
C LEU A 97 10.86 -11.73 -10.64
N GLU A 98 11.32 -12.45 -11.67
CA GLU A 98 12.24 -11.87 -12.66
C GLU A 98 11.62 -10.71 -13.44
N LEU A 99 10.38 -10.86 -13.89
CA LEU A 99 9.67 -9.83 -14.65
C LEU A 99 9.45 -8.58 -13.80
N ILE A 100 9.03 -8.78 -12.56
CA ILE A 100 8.82 -7.73 -11.57
C ILE A 100 10.15 -7.02 -11.27
N SER A 101 11.21 -7.78 -10.97
CA SER A 101 12.54 -7.24 -10.65
C SER A 101 13.12 -6.43 -11.81
N ARG A 102 12.97 -6.89 -13.07
CA ARG A 102 13.45 -6.15 -14.25
C ARG A 102 12.74 -4.81 -14.44
N ASN A 103 11.43 -4.75 -14.20
CA ASN A 103 10.62 -3.56 -14.46
C ASN A 103 10.56 -2.57 -13.30
N LEU A 104 10.80 -3.05 -12.07
CA LEU A 104 10.74 -2.24 -10.86
C LEU A 104 12.13 -1.97 -10.24
N LYS A 105 13.20 -2.28 -10.97
CA LYS A 105 14.57 -1.94 -10.58
C LYS A 105 14.70 -0.43 -10.38
N GLY A 106 14.92 -0.01 -9.15
CA GLY A 106 15.17 1.40 -8.82
C GLY A 106 13.89 2.24 -8.65
N PHE A 107 12.76 1.61 -8.36
CA PHE A 107 11.86 2.23 -7.37
C PHE A 107 12.53 2.27 -6.00
#